data_AF-X6MK02-F1
#
_entry.id   AF-X6MK02-F1
#
_cell.length_a   1.000
_cell.length_b   1.000
_cell.length_c   1.000
_cell.angle_alpha   90.00
_cell.angle_beta   90.00
_cell.angle_gamma   90.00
#
_symmetry.space_group_name_H-M   'P 1'
#
loop_
_entity.id
_entity.type
_entity.pdbx_description
1 polymer ?
#
loop_
_entity_poly.entity_id
_entity_poly.type
_entity_poly.pdbx_seq_one_letter_code
_entity_poly.pdbx_strand_id
1 'polypeptide(L)'
;MYAFHVKEKISTEMMELLIPEQFRNDPSFWEMKDKRGSSLLLFAIWNSKPYCTARLRTLRQYMPDESFQKLIVCSFLSFFICFVFVFFFLSYGCDVSRLPIDYTLQQEPKPLLYAFFFQERVDDELMRMLIPTERESAASFWRAKDQVLIYVYVLLFINVYNRNSVIQIAILNKRPECLQRLNMLKKHMAREYWLDLLQNKNSKKSKCVKYVLQCDVKDGDDAWELTKKQYANDPDNANDILTFLTKST
;
A
#
# COMPACT_ATOMS: atom_id res chain seq x y z
N MET A 1 -17.44 5.42 2.86
CA MET A 1 -16.28 5.53 1.93
C MET A 1 -15.99 6.97 1.49
N TYR A 2 -16.92 7.69 0.84
CA TYR A 2 -16.66 9.05 0.33
C TYR A 2 -16.16 10.05 1.38
N ALA A 3 -16.73 10.05 2.59
CA ALA A 3 -16.28 10.92 3.68
C ALA A 3 -14.78 10.75 3.96
N PHE A 4 -14.30 9.49 4.12
CA PHE A 4 -12.89 9.18 4.33
C PHE A 4 -11.99 9.58 3.16
N HIS A 5 -12.51 9.56 1.94
CA HIS A 5 -11.75 9.96 0.75
C HIS A 5 -11.53 11.48 0.65
N VAL A 6 -12.50 12.28 1.11
CA VAL A 6 -12.53 13.72 0.84
C VAL A 6 -12.28 14.59 2.07
N LYS A 7 -12.69 14.16 3.26
CA LYS A 7 -12.59 14.96 4.48
C LYS A 7 -11.24 14.77 5.16
N GLU A 8 -10.64 15.88 5.58
CA GLU A 8 -9.36 15.86 6.27
C GLU A 8 -9.46 15.17 7.63
N LYS A 9 -10.49 15.52 8.41
CA LYS A 9 -10.84 14.88 9.68
C LYS A 9 -12.21 14.25 9.57
N ILE A 10 -12.38 13.11 10.22
CA ILE A 10 -13.66 12.43 10.39
C ILE A 10 -13.98 12.53 11.87
N SER A 11 -15.10 13.16 12.22
CA SER A 11 -15.54 13.29 13.60
C SER A 11 -16.40 12.10 14.02
N THR A 12 -16.55 11.92 15.32
CA THR A 12 -17.44 10.90 15.93
C THR A 12 -18.89 11.10 15.50
N GLU A 13 -19.37 12.35 15.48
CA GLU A 13 -20.74 12.68 15.08
C GLU A 13 -20.98 12.31 13.61
N MET A 14 -19.97 12.55 12.74
CA MET A 14 -20.05 12.14 11.34
C MET A 14 -20.12 10.62 11.20
N MET A 15 -19.36 9.87 12.01
CA MET A 15 -19.41 8.40 11.99
C MET A 15 -20.79 7.90 12.44
N GLU A 16 -21.33 8.47 13.52
CA GLU A 16 -22.65 8.12 14.04
C GLU A 16 -23.78 8.37 13.04
N LEU A 17 -23.69 9.44 12.26
CA LEU A 17 -24.67 9.75 11.20
C LEU A 17 -24.52 8.85 9.96
N LEU A 18 -23.31 8.40 9.64
CA LEU A 18 -23.03 7.67 8.41
C LEU A 18 -23.10 6.14 8.55
N ILE A 19 -23.02 5.62 9.77
CA ILE A 19 -23.05 4.18 10.04
C ILE A 19 -24.44 3.80 10.54
N PRO A 20 -25.24 3.06 9.75
CA PRO A 20 -26.54 2.60 10.22
C PRO A 20 -26.34 1.64 11.40
N GLU A 21 -27.16 1.81 12.46
CA GLU A 21 -27.01 1.05 13.71
C GLU A 21 -27.05 -0.46 13.49
N GLN A 22 -27.92 -0.94 12.59
CA GLN A 22 -28.06 -2.36 12.28
C GLN A 22 -26.81 -3.01 11.66
N PHE A 23 -25.89 -2.22 11.09
CA PHE A 23 -24.68 -2.74 10.43
C PHE A 23 -23.40 -2.54 11.25
N ARG A 24 -23.47 -1.97 12.46
CA ARG A 24 -22.28 -1.68 13.27
C ARG A 24 -21.43 -2.92 13.56
N ASN A 25 -22.06 -4.08 13.72
CA ASN A 25 -21.38 -5.34 14.01
C ASN A 25 -21.34 -6.28 12.78
N ASP A 26 -21.77 -5.83 11.60
CA ASP A 26 -21.79 -6.65 10.39
C ASP A 26 -20.43 -6.57 9.65
N PRO A 27 -19.65 -7.66 9.60
CA PRO A 27 -18.36 -7.65 8.92
C PRO A 27 -18.49 -7.31 7.42
N SER A 28 -19.59 -7.71 6.77
CA SER A 28 -19.78 -7.49 5.34
C SER A 28 -19.92 -6.00 4.99
N PHE A 29 -20.47 -5.21 5.90
CA PHE A 29 -20.55 -3.76 5.77
C PHE A 29 -19.16 -3.11 5.83
N TRP A 30 -18.34 -3.51 6.81
CA TRP A 30 -17.01 -2.94 7.05
C TRP A 30 -15.97 -3.36 6.02
N GLU A 31 -16.07 -4.60 5.56
CA GLU A 31 -15.17 -5.23 4.58
C GLU A 31 -15.63 -5.00 3.14
N MET A 32 -16.76 -4.31 2.96
CA MET A 32 -17.25 -3.92 1.64
C MET A 32 -16.17 -3.18 0.86
N LYS A 33 -16.07 -3.50 -0.43
CA LYS A 33 -15.18 -2.85 -1.38
C LYS A 33 -15.99 -2.12 -2.44
N ASP A 34 -15.42 -1.06 -2.98
CA ASP A 34 -15.99 -0.41 -4.16
C ASP A 34 -15.80 -1.29 -5.41
N LYS A 35 -16.29 -0.81 -6.56
CA LYS A 35 -16.15 -1.49 -7.86
C LYS A 35 -14.69 -1.71 -8.29
N ARG A 36 -13.74 -1.06 -7.63
CA ARG A 36 -12.29 -1.11 -7.91
C ARG A 36 -11.55 -1.97 -6.88
N GLY A 37 -12.26 -2.60 -5.95
CA GLY A 37 -11.65 -3.40 -4.89
C GLY A 37 -11.12 -2.59 -3.70
N SER A 38 -11.42 -1.29 -3.62
CA SER A 38 -10.92 -0.40 -2.57
C SER A 38 -11.79 -0.48 -1.33
N SER A 39 -11.20 -0.81 -0.19
CA SER A 39 -11.88 -0.88 1.11
C SER A 39 -11.98 0.49 1.77
N LEU A 40 -12.82 0.60 2.82
CA LEU A 40 -12.93 1.81 3.63
C LEU A 40 -11.60 2.24 4.25
N LEU A 41 -10.81 1.26 4.71
CA LEU A 41 -9.45 1.46 5.24
C LEU A 41 -8.54 2.13 4.20
N LEU A 42 -8.59 1.65 2.96
CA LEU A 42 -7.78 2.20 1.89
C LEU A 42 -8.18 3.64 1.55
N PHE A 43 -9.48 3.96 1.53
CA PHE A 43 -9.93 5.34 1.33
C PHE A 43 -9.42 6.31 2.39
N ALA A 44 -9.32 5.86 3.66
CA ALA A 44 -8.77 6.68 4.74
C ALA A 44 -7.27 7.01 4.53
N ILE A 45 -6.54 6.09 3.90
CA ILE A 45 -5.10 6.18 3.62
C ILE A 45 -4.81 6.87 2.27
N TRP A 46 -5.69 6.74 1.28
CA TRP A 46 -5.53 7.41 -0.02
C TRP A 46 -5.78 8.91 0.03
N ASN A 47 -6.58 9.34 0.98
CA ASN A 47 -6.81 10.75 1.19
C ASN A 47 -5.49 11.42 1.61
N SER A 48 -4.87 12.16 0.70
CA SER A 48 -3.58 12.83 0.90
C SER A 48 -3.64 14.02 1.86
N LYS A 49 -4.83 14.38 2.36
CA LYS A 49 -4.98 15.43 3.35
C LYS A 49 -4.32 15.04 4.68
N PRO A 50 -3.84 16.01 5.47
CA PRO A 50 -3.22 15.77 6.77
C PRO A 50 -4.12 14.95 7.72
N TYR A 51 -3.56 14.44 8.82
CA TYR A 51 -4.27 13.69 9.88
C TYR A 51 -4.75 12.28 9.54
N CYS A 52 -4.01 11.52 8.72
CA CYS A 52 -4.30 10.10 8.47
C CYS A 52 -4.40 9.28 9.78
N THR A 53 -3.46 9.46 10.71
CA THR A 53 -3.49 8.78 12.01
C THR A 53 -4.81 9.02 12.75
N ALA A 54 -5.31 10.26 12.76
CA ALA A 54 -6.58 10.58 13.41
C ALA A 54 -7.77 9.93 12.68
N ARG A 55 -7.80 9.96 11.34
CA ARG A 55 -8.84 9.27 10.55
C ARG A 55 -8.88 7.78 10.85
N LEU A 56 -7.71 7.13 10.88
CA LEU A 56 -7.64 5.69 11.16
C LEU A 56 -7.98 5.35 12.59
N ARG A 57 -7.62 6.21 13.56
CA ARG A 57 -8.05 6.05 14.95
C ARG A 57 -9.57 6.09 15.05
N THR A 58 -10.21 7.07 14.42
CA THR A 58 -11.68 7.15 14.37
C THR A 58 -12.28 5.96 13.65
N LEU A 59 -11.72 5.51 12.52
CA LEU A 59 -12.20 4.31 11.84
C LEU A 59 -12.16 3.07 12.74
N ARG A 60 -11.03 2.87 13.43
CA ARG A 60 -10.80 1.74 14.33
C ARG A 60 -11.72 1.76 15.56
N GLN A 61 -12.16 2.94 16.02
CA GLN A 61 -13.11 3.04 17.14
C GLN A 61 -14.49 2.46 16.82
N TYR A 62 -14.89 2.44 15.54
CA TYR A 62 -16.23 1.99 15.13
C TYR A 62 -16.20 0.64 14.40
N MET A 63 -15.11 0.32 13.70
CA MET A 63 -14.96 -0.95 12.98
C MET A 63 -14.54 -2.07 13.94
N PRO A 64 -15.19 -3.26 13.88
CA PRO A 64 -14.75 -4.43 14.63
C PRO A 64 -13.27 -4.75 14.35
N ASP A 65 -12.51 -5.06 15.39
CA ASP A 65 -11.06 -5.31 15.29
C ASP A 65 -10.74 -6.43 14.29
N GLU A 66 -11.55 -7.48 14.22
CA GLU A 66 -11.39 -8.60 13.27
C GLU A 66 -11.45 -8.10 11.82
N SER A 67 -12.47 -7.32 11.45
CA SER A 67 -12.59 -6.72 10.12
C SER A 67 -11.45 -5.75 9.83
N PHE A 68 -11.03 -4.96 10.82
CA PHE A 68 -9.90 -4.04 10.68
C PHE A 68 -8.58 -4.80 10.39
N GLN A 69 -8.27 -5.84 11.17
CA GLN A 69 -7.09 -6.68 10.95
C GLN A 69 -7.16 -7.41 9.61
N LYS A 70 -8.34 -7.92 9.24
CA LYS A 70 -8.56 -8.58 7.95
C LYS A 70 -8.26 -7.64 6.80
N LEU A 71 -8.69 -6.37 6.85
CA LEU A 71 -8.39 -5.38 5.82
C LEU A 71 -6.90 -4.96 5.74
N ILE A 72 -6.11 -5.19 6.79
CA ILE A 72 -4.65 -4.98 6.76
C ILE A 72 -3.94 -6.15 6.09
N VAL A 73 -4.32 -7.38 6.44
CA VAL A 73 -3.61 -8.60 6.07
C VAL A 73 -4.08 -9.15 4.73
N CYS A 74 -5.38 -9.07 4.45
CA CYS A 74 -5.97 -9.74 3.30
C CYS A 74 -5.50 -9.08 2.01
N SER A 75 -4.58 -9.74 1.35
CA SER A 75 -4.52 -9.81 -0.11
C SER A 75 -5.39 -11.00 -0.53
N PHE A 76 -6.73 -10.89 -0.49
CA PHE A 76 -7.53 -12.02 -0.97
C PHE A 76 -7.36 -12.14 -2.49
N LEU A 77 -6.72 -13.24 -2.88
CA LEU A 77 -6.88 -13.86 -4.18
C LEU A 77 -8.37 -13.90 -4.49
N SER A 78 -8.77 -13.09 -5.48
CA SER A 78 -9.90 -13.28 -6.37
C SER A 78 -10.63 -14.63 -6.19
N PHE A 79 -11.60 -14.67 -5.27
CA PHE A 79 -12.62 -15.71 -5.20
C PHE A 79 -13.55 -15.65 -6.44
N PHE A 80 -13.43 -14.59 -7.26
CA PHE A 80 -14.18 -14.34 -8.49
C PHE A 80 -13.69 -15.09 -9.73
N ILE A 81 -12.45 -15.62 -9.72
CA ILE A 81 -11.91 -16.33 -10.90
C ILE A 81 -12.56 -17.71 -11.06
N CYS A 82 -12.95 -18.42 -9.99
CA CYS A 82 -13.60 -19.73 -10.14
C CYS A 82 -15.04 -19.67 -10.66
N PHE A 83 -15.84 -18.66 -10.28
CA PHE A 83 -17.27 -18.64 -10.63
C PHE A 83 -17.52 -18.17 -12.08
N VAL A 84 -16.75 -17.18 -12.57
CA VAL A 84 -16.86 -16.70 -13.94
C VAL A 84 -16.20 -17.67 -14.93
N PHE A 85 -15.07 -18.32 -14.59
CA PHE A 85 -14.51 -19.37 -15.46
C PHE A 85 -15.48 -20.54 -15.61
N VAL A 86 -16.07 -21.06 -14.53
CA VAL A 86 -16.99 -22.20 -14.63
C VAL A 86 -18.24 -21.84 -15.45
N PHE A 87 -18.80 -20.63 -15.30
CA PHE A 87 -20.00 -20.22 -16.03
C PHE A 87 -19.74 -19.87 -17.51
N PHE A 88 -18.59 -19.25 -17.84
CA PHE A 88 -18.24 -18.90 -19.22
C PHE A 88 -17.73 -20.11 -20.02
N PHE A 89 -17.08 -21.08 -19.35
CA PHE A 89 -16.61 -22.33 -19.98
C PHE A 89 -17.75 -23.31 -20.26
N LEU A 90 -18.77 -23.38 -19.39
CA LEU A 90 -19.92 -24.27 -19.62
C LEU A 90 -20.87 -23.76 -20.71
N SER A 91 -20.86 -22.46 -21.02
CA SER A 91 -21.93 -21.85 -21.84
C SER A 91 -21.57 -21.60 -23.31
N TYR A 92 -20.30 -21.38 -23.67
CA TYR A 92 -19.97 -20.83 -25.00
C TYR A 92 -18.87 -21.55 -25.81
N GLY A 93 -18.26 -22.62 -25.30
CA GLY A 93 -17.31 -23.44 -26.09
C GLY A 93 -16.19 -22.64 -26.77
N CYS A 94 -15.81 -21.49 -26.21
CA CYS A 94 -14.97 -20.51 -26.89
C CYS A 94 -13.49 -20.88 -26.70
N ASP A 95 -12.75 -21.04 -27.81
CA ASP A 95 -11.31 -21.33 -27.81
C ASP A 95 -10.52 -20.08 -27.35
N VAL A 96 -9.94 -20.17 -26.16
CA VAL A 96 -9.29 -19.07 -25.40
C VAL A 96 -7.87 -18.76 -25.91
N SER A 97 -7.39 -19.42 -26.96
CA SER A 97 -5.98 -19.36 -27.37
C SER A 97 -5.48 -18.00 -27.92
N ARG A 98 -6.28 -16.91 -27.95
CA ARG A 98 -5.89 -15.65 -28.65
C ARG A 98 -6.09 -14.30 -27.92
N LEU A 99 -6.42 -14.25 -26.63
CA LEU A 99 -6.43 -12.98 -25.87
C LEU A 99 -5.51 -13.06 -24.64
N PRO A 100 -4.37 -12.33 -24.60
CA PRO A 100 -3.56 -12.23 -23.39
C PRO A 100 -4.12 -11.07 -22.55
N ILE A 101 -5.34 -11.21 -22.04
CA ILE A 101 -5.75 -10.33 -20.94
C ILE A 101 -5.12 -10.93 -19.68
N ASP A 102 -3.98 -10.38 -19.33
CA ASP A 102 -3.24 -10.71 -18.11
C ASP A 102 -4.03 -10.17 -16.91
N TYR A 103 -5.13 -10.85 -16.55
CA TYR A 103 -5.92 -10.63 -15.32
C TYR A 103 -5.15 -11.15 -14.08
N THR A 104 -3.82 -11.02 -14.08
CA THR A 104 -2.98 -11.49 -12.99
C THR A 104 -3.33 -10.78 -11.71
N LEU A 105 -3.97 -11.53 -10.81
CA LEU A 105 -4.09 -11.28 -9.37
C LEU A 105 -4.12 -9.77 -9.03
N GLN A 106 -5.33 -9.18 -8.98
CA GLN A 106 -5.52 -8.00 -8.13
C GLN A 106 -5.27 -8.43 -6.68
N GLN A 107 -4.01 -8.31 -6.25
CA GLN A 107 -3.65 -8.34 -4.85
C GLN A 107 -4.24 -7.09 -4.22
N GLU A 108 -4.80 -7.24 -3.01
CA GLU A 108 -5.34 -6.08 -2.34
C GLU A 108 -4.22 -5.12 -1.98
N PRO A 109 -4.46 -3.82 -2.21
CA PRO A 109 -3.51 -2.77 -1.92
C PRO A 109 -3.15 -2.79 -0.43
N LYS A 110 -1.87 -2.97 -0.12
CA LYS A 110 -1.35 -3.03 1.25
C LYS A 110 -1.43 -1.66 1.91
N PRO A 111 -2.24 -1.50 2.97
CA PRO A 111 -2.43 -0.23 3.65
C PRO A 111 -1.11 0.47 4.02
N LEU A 112 -0.11 -0.29 4.48
CA LEU A 112 1.19 0.26 4.86
C LEU A 112 1.97 0.86 3.67
N LEU A 113 2.05 0.17 2.53
CA LEU A 113 2.77 0.70 1.35
C LEU A 113 2.09 1.99 0.85
N TYR A 114 0.77 2.01 0.87
CA TYR A 114 -0.02 3.17 0.50
C TYR A 114 0.13 4.34 1.49
N ALA A 115 0.26 4.07 2.78
CA ALA A 115 0.59 5.10 3.76
C ALA A 115 1.96 5.74 3.45
N PHE A 116 2.99 4.92 3.14
CA PHE A 116 4.29 5.43 2.75
C PHE A 116 4.28 6.16 1.41
N PHE A 117 3.35 5.84 0.52
CA PHE A 117 3.21 6.50 -0.78
C PHE A 117 2.45 7.83 -0.71
N PHE A 118 1.27 7.83 -0.10
CA PHE A 118 0.33 8.96 -0.16
C PHE A 118 0.43 9.92 1.03
N GLN A 119 0.81 9.44 2.21
CA GLN A 119 0.82 10.28 3.41
C GLN A 119 2.12 11.03 3.53
N GLU A 120 2.06 12.28 3.99
CA GLU A 120 3.22 13.13 4.27
C GLU A 120 3.92 12.72 5.57
N ARG A 121 3.14 12.38 6.60
CA ARG A 121 3.65 11.93 7.90
C ARG A 121 3.25 10.49 8.17
N VAL A 122 4.25 9.67 8.51
CA VAL A 122 4.05 8.31 9.02
C VAL A 122 4.67 8.24 10.41
N ASP A 123 3.82 8.25 11.44
CA ASP A 123 4.24 8.21 12.84
C ASP A 123 4.12 6.82 13.45
N ASP A 124 4.59 6.68 14.69
CA ASP A 124 4.64 5.41 15.41
C ASP A 124 3.25 4.80 15.62
N GLU A 125 2.24 5.64 15.82
CA GLU A 125 0.87 5.18 16.04
C GLU A 125 0.26 4.66 14.74
N LEU A 126 0.47 5.36 13.62
CA LEU A 126 0.08 4.91 12.30
C LEU A 126 0.73 3.57 11.95
N MET A 127 2.03 3.42 12.22
CA MET A 127 2.75 2.16 12.04
C MET A 127 2.10 1.03 12.84
N ARG A 128 1.84 1.23 14.14
CA ARG A 128 1.22 0.22 15.00
C ARG A 128 -0.19 -0.17 14.55
N MET A 129 -0.94 0.75 13.94
CA MET A 129 -2.27 0.44 13.41
C MET A 129 -2.22 -0.36 12.11
N LEU A 130 -1.20 -0.16 11.27
CA LEU A 130 -1.11 -0.77 9.94
C LEU A 130 -0.24 -2.02 9.89
N ILE A 131 0.38 -2.40 10.99
CA ILE A 131 1.11 -3.67 11.12
C ILE A 131 0.15 -4.71 11.73
N PRO A 132 -0.01 -5.88 11.09
CA PRO A 132 -0.82 -6.97 11.63
C PRO A 132 -0.39 -7.38 13.03
N THR A 133 -1.36 -7.67 13.89
CA THR A 133 -1.08 -8.17 15.25
C THR A 133 -0.61 -9.63 15.23
N GLU A 134 -1.09 -10.41 14.27
CA GLU A 134 -0.78 -11.84 14.14
C GLU A 134 0.56 -12.07 13.45
N ARG A 135 1.47 -12.77 14.13
CA ARG A 135 2.87 -12.98 13.70
C ARG A 135 3.02 -13.94 12.53
N GLU A 136 2.06 -14.85 12.31
CA GLU A 136 2.17 -15.95 11.34
C GLU A 136 2.23 -15.48 9.88
N SER A 137 1.98 -14.20 9.61
CA SER A 137 2.11 -13.57 8.29
C SER A 137 3.21 -12.50 8.18
N ALA A 138 4.09 -12.34 9.19
CA ALA A 138 5.05 -11.22 9.21
C ALA A 138 5.98 -11.20 7.98
N ALA A 139 6.49 -12.38 7.57
CA ALA A 139 7.35 -12.48 6.40
C ALA A 139 6.63 -12.09 5.11
N SER A 140 5.41 -12.60 4.88
CA SER A 140 4.62 -12.28 3.68
C SER A 140 4.12 -10.85 3.70
N PHE A 141 3.81 -10.30 4.88
CA PHE A 141 3.45 -8.89 5.04
C PHE A 141 4.57 -7.97 4.57
N TRP A 142 5.80 -8.14 5.09
CA TRP A 142 6.94 -7.29 4.78
C TRP A 142 7.52 -7.53 3.38
N ARG A 143 7.57 -8.78 2.92
CA ARG A 143 8.16 -9.14 1.61
C ARG A 143 7.25 -8.86 0.43
N ALA A 144 5.93 -8.80 0.64
CA ALA A 144 5.07 -8.69 -0.51
C ALA A 144 5.19 -7.32 -1.18
N LYS A 145 5.50 -7.41 -2.47
CA LYS A 145 5.61 -6.33 -3.43
C LYS A 145 4.21 -6.11 -3.98
N ASP A 146 3.72 -4.89 -3.97
CA ASP A 146 2.32 -4.61 -4.30
C ASP A 146 2.16 -3.82 -5.58
N GLN A 147 0.97 -3.86 -6.16
CA GLN A 147 0.58 -3.01 -7.26
C GLN A 147 0.01 -1.71 -6.68
N VAL A 148 0.86 -0.68 -6.55
CA VAL A 148 0.34 0.66 -6.22
C VAL A 148 -0.34 1.24 -7.46
N LEU A 149 -1.67 1.12 -7.51
CA LEU A 149 -2.46 1.70 -8.57
C LEU A 149 -2.64 3.19 -8.33
N ILE A 150 -1.94 4.01 -9.10
CA ILE A 150 -1.99 5.48 -8.96
C ILE A 150 -2.99 6.03 -9.97
N TYR A 151 -4.05 6.63 -9.45
CA TYR A 151 -4.98 7.43 -10.26
C TYR A 151 -4.42 8.84 -10.41
N VAL A 152 -3.77 9.12 -11.54
CA VAL A 152 -3.51 10.51 -11.93
C VAL A 152 -4.82 11.07 -12.48
N TYR A 153 -5.30 12.17 -11.90
CA TYR A 153 -6.58 12.83 -12.20
C TYR A 153 -6.75 13.32 -13.66
N VAL A 154 -5.78 13.01 -14.53
CA VAL A 154 -5.75 13.40 -15.95
C VAL A 154 -5.91 12.15 -16.82
N LEU A 155 -7.15 11.71 -17.03
CA LEU A 155 -7.69 10.95 -18.18
C LEU A 155 -6.99 9.67 -18.69
N LEU A 156 -5.90 9.19 -18.09
CA LEU A 156 -5.15 8.01 -18.51
C LEU A 156 -5.05 7.03 -17.35
N PHE A 157 -5.78 5.91 -17.44
CA PHE A 157 -5.59 4.76 -16.56
C PHE A 157 -4.21 4.17 -16.84
N ILE A 158 -3.23 4.45 -16.00
CA ILE A 158 -1.91 3.81 -16.10
C ILE A 158 -1.74 2.89 -14.90
N ASN A 159 -1.74 1.58 -15.19
CA ASN A 159 -1.34 0.57 -14.22
C ASN A 159 0.17 0.70 -13.99
N VAL A 160 0.55 1.31 -12.87
CA VAL A 160 1.95 1.37 -12.44
C VAL A 160 2.24 0.17 -11.55
N TYR A 161 2.99 -0.80 -12.09
CA TYR A 161 3.42 -1.96 -11.32
C TYR A 161 4.59 -1.58 -10.41
N ASN A 162 4.28 -1.15 -9.19
CA ASN A 162 5.30 -0.76 -8.22
C ASN A 162 5.87 -1.97 -7.46
N ARG A 163 6.69 -2.78 -8.12
CA ARG A 163 7.33 -3.96 -7.49
C ARG A 163 8.48 -3.62 -6.52
N ASN A 164 8.44 -2.46 -5.91
CA ASN A 164 9.40 -2.00 -4.93
C ASN A 164 8.98 -2.47 -3.52
N SER A 165 9.96 -2.74 -2.67
CA SER A 165 9.74 -2.98 -1.24
C SER A 165 9.30 -1.69 -0.54
N VAL A 166 8.77 -1.80 0.68
CA VAL A 166 8.41 -0.61 1.48
C VAL A 166 9.60 0.34 1.72
N ILE A 167 10.82 -0.20 1.85
CA ILE A 167 12.05 0.59 1.99
C ILE A 167 12.31 1.38 0.71
N GLN A 168 12.21 0.72 -0.44
CA GLN A 168 12.40 1.35 -1.73
C GLN A 168 11.33 2.42 -2.00
N ILE A 169 10.07 2.19 -1.62
CA ILE A 169 9.01 3.21 -1.70
C ILE A 169 9.33 4.42 -0.83
N ALA A 170 9.84 4.21 0.40
CA ALA A 170 10.23 5.30 1.28
C ALA A 170 11.33 6.19 0.64
N ILE A 171 12.32 5.55 0.00
CA ILE A 171 13.42 6.24 -0.71
C ILE A 171 12.89 6.99 -1.94
N LEU A 172 12.05 6.33 -2.75
CA LEU A 172 11.54 6.88 -4.01
C LEU A 172 10.62 8.09 -3.83
N ASN A 173 9.90 8.20 -2.71
CA ASN A 173 8.95 9.30 -2.49
C ASN A 173 9.62 10.67 -2.28
N LYS A 174 10.97 10.76 -2.19
CA LYS A 174 11.72 12.05 -2.10
C LYS A 174 11.19 13.01 -1.03
N ARG A 175 10.64 12.46 0.06
CA ARG A 175 10.10 13.26 1.16
C ARG A 175 11.25 13.74 2.05
N PRO A 176 11.20 14.98 2.58
CA PRO A 176 12.24 15.46 3.50
C PRO A 176 12.37 14.57 4.74
N GLU A 177 11.31 13.84 5.10
CA GLU A 177 11.29 12.88 6.21
C GLU A 177 11.73 11.46 5.82
N CYS A 178 12.42 11.26 4.69
CA CYS A 178 12.84 9.92 4.23
C CYS A 178 13.61 9.17 5.32
N LEU A 179 14.56 9.82 5.98
CA LEU A 179 15.34 9.21 7.05
C LEU A 179 14.46 8.81 8.25
N GLN A 180 13.55 9.68 8.67
CA GLN A 180 12.59 9.39 9.74
C GLN A 180 11.73 8.16 9.39
N ARG A 181 11.23 8.08 8.16
CA ARG A 181 10.43 6.97 7.66
C ARG A 181 11.20 5.65 7.65
N LEU A 182 12.44 5.66 7.19
CA LEU A 182 13.32 4.49 7.24
C LEU A 182 13.59 4.07 8.69
N ASN A 183 13.78 5.02 9.59
CA ASN A 183 13.96 4.74 11.01
C ASN A 183 12.69 4.15 11.66
N MET A 184 11.51 4.62 11.26
CA MET A 184 10.23 4.02 11.67
C MET A 184 10.09 2.58 11.16
N LEU A 185 10.41 2.32 9.89
CA LEU A 185 10.41 0.95 9.35
C LEU A 185 11.36 0.05 10.15
N LYS A 186 12.61 0.48 10.36
CA LYS A 186 13.61 -0.28 11.12
C LYS A 186 13.17 -0.55 12.56
N LYS A 187 12.50 0.41 13.20
CA LYS A 187 12.00 0.28 14.58
C LYS A 187 10.93 -0.82 14.71
N HIS A 188 10.06 -0.96 13.71
CA HIS A 188 8.90 -1.86 13.76
C HIS A 188 9.13 -3.20 13.05
N MET A 189 10.12 -3.28 12.17
CA MET A 189 10.42 -4.46 11.39
C MET A 189 11.47 -5.33 12.11
N ALA A 190 11.24 -6.65 12.16
CA ALA A 190 12.25 -7.57 12.66
C ALA A 190 13.53 -7.49 11.82
N ARG A 191 14.69 -7.68 12.45
CA ARG A 191 16.00 -7.46 11.82
C ARG A 191 16.18 -8.31 10.57
N GLU A 192 15.75 -9.56 10.60
CA GLU A 192 15.86 -10.48 9.46
C GLU A 192 15.13 -9.97 8.21
N TYR A 193 13.93 -9.40 8.37
CA TYR A 193 13.18 -8.84 7.24
C TYR A 193 13.78 -7.53 6.75
N TRP A 194 14.31 -6.72 7.68
CA TRP A 194 15.00 -5.48 7.33
C TRP A 194 16.21 -5.76 6.43
N LEU A 195 17.06 -6.71 6.82
CA LEU A 195 18.24 -7.10 6.05
C LEU A 195 17.86 -7.70 4.69
N ASP A 196 16.86 -8.58 4.65
CA ASP A 196 16.33 -9.17 3.42
C ASP A 196 15.82 -8.10 2.44
N LEU A 197 15.06 -7.12 2.93
CA LEU A 197 14.50 -6.06 2.10
C LEU A 197 15.54 -5.03 1.63
N LEU A 198 16.62 -4.82 2.38
CA LEU A 198 17.73 -3.95 1.96
C LEU A 198 18.46 -4.52 0.74
N GLN A 199 18.65 -5.84 0.71
CA GLN A 199 19.33 -6.55 -0.38
C GLN A 199 18.39 -6.85 -1.56
N ASN A 200 17.09 -6.62 -1.40
CA ASN A 200 16.09 -6.95 -2.40
C ASN A 200 16.19 -6.01 -3.61
N LYS A 201 16.55 -6.56 -4.76
CA LYS A 201 16.58 -5.84 -6.01
C LYS A 201 15.16 -5.62 -6.53
N ASN A 202 14.90 -4.43 -7.08
CA ASN A 202 13.66 -4.19 -7.80
C ASN A 202 13.58 -5.14 -9.02
N SER A 203 12.36 -5.50 -9.45
CA SER A 203 12.19 -6.49 -10.53
C SER A 203 11.75 -5.88 -11.86
N LYS A 204 12.19 -6.53 -12.93
CA LYS A 204 12.25 -6.21 -14.39
C LYS A 204 11.11 -5.48 -15.14
N LYS A 205 10.04 -4.99 -14.50
CA LYS A 205 8.88 -4.42 -15.23
C LYS A 205 8.12 -3.32 -14.50
N SER A 206 8.79 -2.40 -13.81
CA SER A 206 8.11 -1.18 -13.36
C SER A 206 8.17 -0.12 -14.46
N LYS A 207 7.15 -0.04 -15.31
CA LYS A 207 6.89 1.19 -16.07
C LYS A 207 6.39 2.23 -15.07
N CYS A 208 7.31 2.80 -14.29
CA CYS A 208 6.99 3.90 -13.41
C CYS A 208 6.70 5.12 -14.28
N VAL A 209 5.49 5.66 -14.20
CA VAL A 209 5.11 6.85 -14.96
C VAL A 209 5.96 8.00 -14.44
N LYS A 210 6.85 8.49 -15.31
CA LYS A 210 7.80 9.58 -15.05
C LYS A 210 7.13 10.82 -14.42
N TYR A 211 5.82 11.02 -14.64
CA TYR A 211 5.04 12.14 -14.14
C TYR A 211 4.71 12.09 -12.63
N VAL A 212 4.68 10.92 -11.97
CA VAL A 212 4.30 10.86 -10.54
C VAL A 212 5.51 10.80 -9.61
N LEU A 213 6.54 10.04 -9.98
CA LEU A 213 7.72 9.88 -9.12
C LEU A 213 8.97 10.61 -9.65
N GLN A 214 8.99 11.09 -10.90
CA GLN A 214 10.19 11.68 -11.52
C GLN A 214 11.48 10.84 -11.27
N CYS A 215 11.36 9.52 -11.32
CA CYS A 215 12.49 8.60 -11.14
C CYS A 215 12.72 7.79 -12.39
N ASP A 216 13.97 7.77 -12.87
CA ASP A 216 14.46 6.75 -13.79
C ASP A 216 14.95 5.56 -12.97
N VAL A 217 14.02 4.74 -12.49
CA VAL A 217 14.33 3.53 -11.72
C VAL A 217 14.79 2.46 -12.71
N LYS A 218 16.07 2.08 -12.64
CA LYS A 218 16.59 0.99 -13.48
C LYS A 218 16.34 -0.34 -12.79
N ASP A 219 16.16 -1.36 -13.60
CA ASP A 219 15.99 -2.73 -13.12
C ASP A 219 17.25 -3.21 -12.39
N GLY A 220 17.04 -3.97 -11.32
CA GLY A 220 18.10 -4.53 -10.49
C GLY A 220 18.58 -3.63 -9.36
N ASP A 221 18.04 -2.42 -9.22
CA ASP A 221 18.52 -1.49 -8.19
C ASP A 221 18.09 -1.96 -6.78
N ASP A 222 19.06 -2.01 -5.86
CA ASP A 222 18.81 -2.17 -4.42
C ASP A 222 18.57 -0.81 -3.72
N ALA A 223 18.41 -0.83 -2.38
CA ALA A 223 18.17 0.39 -1.61
C ALA A 223 19.30 1.43 -1.73
N TRP A 224 20.56 1.01 -1.81
CA TRP A 224 21.71 1.92 -1.93
C TRP A 224 21.79 2.53 -3.33
N GLU A 225 21.64 1.70 -4.36
CA GLU A 225 21.66 2.14 -5.75
C GLU A 225 20.51 3.12 -6.03
N LEU A 226 19.32 2.82 -5.52
CA LEU A 226 18.17 3.74 -5.58
C LEU A 226 18.45 5.05 -4.87
N THR A 227 19.04 5.02 -3.66
CA THR A 227 19.35 6.25 -2.91
C THR A 227 20.32 7.14 -3.71
N LYS A 228 21.40 6.57 -4.24
CA LYS A 228 22.40 7.31 -5.05
C LYS A 228 21.76 7.98 -6.26
N LYS A 229 20.88 7.27 -6.97
CA LYS A 229 20.20 7.82 -8.17
C LYS A 229 19.17 8.86 -7.80
N GLN A 230 18.37 8.58 -6.77
CA GLN A 230 17.23 9.40 -6.42
C GLN A 230 17.67 10.75 -5.81
N TYR A 231 18.73 10.74 -5.01
CA TYR A 231 19.28 11.92 -4.34
C TYR A 231 20.57 12.43 -5.01
N ALA A 232 20.78 12.14 -6.30
CA ALA A 232 21.99 12.57 -7.03
C ALA A 232 22.20 14.09 -7.02
N ASN A 233 21.12 14.88 -6.93
CA ASN A 233 21.15 16.34 -6.87
C ASN A 233 21.12 16.89 -5.43
N ASP A 234 21.17 16.02 -4.42
CA ASP A 234 21.10 16.36 -2.99
C ASP A 234 22.07 15.45 -2.21
N PRO A 235 23.38 15.70 -2.34
CA PRO A 235 24.41 14.80 -1.84
C PRO A 235 24.42 14.69 -0.31
N ASP A 236 24.00 15.73 0.41
CA ASP A 236 23.94 15.73 1.87
C ASP A 236 22.88 14.73 2.36
N ASN A 237 21.65 14.84 1.86
CA ASN A 237 20.60 13.88 2.18
C ASN A 237 20.94 12.47 1.68
N ALA A 238 21.56 12.34 0.50
CA ALA A 238 22.03 11.06 0.00
C ALA A 238 23.02 10.40 0.99
N ASN A 239 24.00 11.16 1.48
CA ASN A 239 25.02 10.67 2.41
C ASN A 239 24.44 10.26 3.76
N ASP A 240 23.48 11.03 4.30
CA ASP A 240 22.80 10.69 5.55
C ASP A 240 22.02 9.39 5.42
N ILE A 241 21.24 9.24 4.34
CA ILE A 241 20.49 8.01 4.07
C ILE A 241 21.44 6.83 3.87
N LEU A 242 22.49 6.98 3.04
CA LEU A 242 23.45 5.91 2.79
C LEU A 242 24.21 5.49 4.06
N THR A 243 24.57 6.45 4.90
CA THR A 243 25.20 6.20 6.20
C THR A 243 24.24 5.43 7.10
N PHE A 244 22.97 5.83 7.15
CA PHE A 244 21.94 5.12 7.90
C PHE A 244 21.76 3.68 7.40
N LEU A 245 21.62 3.47 6.09
CA LEU A 245 21.46 2.13 5.50
C LEU A 245 22.66 1.24 5.83
N THR A 246 23.88 1.76 5.66
CA THR A 246 25.14 1.04 5.93
C THR A 246 25.31 0.69 7.41
N LYS A 247 24.96 1.59 8.34
CA LYS A 247 24.99 1.30 9.78
C LYS A 247 23.88 0.34 10.24
N SER A 248 22.92 0.05 9.37
CA SER A 248 21.73 -0.74 9.69
C SER A 248 21.80 -2.18 9.20
N THR A 249 22.88 -2.58 8.52
CA THR A 249 23.21 -3.97 8.19
C THR A 249 23.87 -4.66 9.37
#